data_AF-A0A3N5SHK7-F1
#
_entry.id   AF-A0A3N5SHK7-F1
#
_cell.length_a   1.000
_cell.length_b   1.000
_cell.length_c   1.000
_cell.angle_alpha   90.00
_cell.angle_beta   90.00
_cell.angle_gamma   90.00
#
_symmetry.space_group_name_H-M   'P 1'
#
loop_
_entity.id
_entity.type
_entity.pdbx_description
1 polymer ?
#
loop_
_entity_poly.entity_id
_entity_poly.type
_entity_poly.pdbx_seq_one_letter_code
_entity_poly.pdbx_strand_id
1 'polypeptide(L)' 'MRLLSTNGIGWHDVAVLHDIRGKPLLYLSGRALELAQVQGLARWAISLTHGRDYALAFVVAQGDQ' A
#
# COMPACT_ATOMS: atom_id res chain seq x y z
N MET A 1 -14.27 1.74 14.07
CA MET A 1 -13.54 1.63 12.79
C MET A 1 -12.07 1.92 13.08
N ARG A 2 -11.13 1.03 12.72
CA ARG A 2 -9.70 1.21 13.06
C ARG A 2 -9.04 2.07 11.98
N LEU A 3 -8.47 3.21 12.38
CA LEU A 3 -7.74 4.13 11.50
C LEU A 3 -6.26 3.73 11.44
N LEU A 4 -5.68 3.88 10.25
CA LEU A 4 -4.25 3.67 9.96
C LEU A 4 -3.49 5.01 9.90
N SER A 5 -4.16 6.09 9.48
CA SER A 5 -3.54 7.41 9.28
C SER A 5 -4.42 8.53 9.82
N THR A 6 -3.79 9.65 10.21
CA THR A 6 -4.47 10.92 10.53
C THR A 6 -5.22 11.52 9.33
N ASN A 7 -4.90 11.10 8.10
CA ASN A 7 -5.59 11.52 6.89
C ASN A 7 -6.90 10.74 6.61
N GLY A 8 -7.39 10.00 7.59
CA GLY A 8 -8.65 9.26 7.50
C GLY A 8 -8.56 7.91 6.79
N ILE A 9 -7.35 7.41 6.54
CA ILE A 9 -7.16 6.08 5.91
C ILE A 9 -7.59 5.00 6.90
N GLY A 10 -8.56 4.17 6.49
CA GLY A 10 -9.02 3.02 7.25
C GLY A 10 -8.05 1.85 7.19
N TRP A 11 -8.09 0.95 8.18
CA TRP A 11 -7.25 -0.25 8.20
C TRP A 11 -7.40 -1.13 6.95
N HIS A 12 -8.61 -1.24 6.39
CA HIS A 12 -8.90 -2.05 5.20
C HIS A 12 -8.76 -1.27 3.88
N ASP A 13 -8.42 0.02 3.94
CA ASP A 13 -8.19 0.84 2.74
C ASP A 13 -6.85 0.48 2.06
N VAL A 14 -5.96 -0.23 2.77
CA VAL A 14 -4.65 -0.65 2.28
C VAL A 14 -4.49 -2.15 2.52
N ALA A 15 -4.27 -2.90 1.44
CA ALA A 15 -4.01 -4.34 1.51
C ALA A 15 -2.75 -4.69 0.71
N VAL A 16 -1.99 -5.68 1.20
CA VAL A 16 -0.94 -6.32 0.42
C VAL A 16 -1.45 -7.69 0.00
N LEU A 17 -1.63 -7.87 -1.31
CA LEU A 17 -2.00 -9.14 -1.93
C LEU A 17 -0.77 -9.73 -2.61
N HIS A 18 -0.91 -10.92 -3.18
CA HIS A 18 0.14 -11.52 -4.00
C HIS A 18 -0.43 -11.98 -5.34
N ASP A 19 0.40 -11.97 -6.38
CA ASP A 19 0.07 -12.63 -7.64
C ASP A 19 0.20 -14.16 -7.55
N ILE A 20 -0.11 -14.87 -8.62
CA ILE A 20 0.00 -16.34 -8.68
C ILE A 20 1.42 -16.87 -8.46
N ARG A 21 2.46 -16.01 -8.57
CA ARG A 21 3.87 -16.35 -8.36
C ARG A 21 4.37 -15.88 -6.98
N GLY A 22 3.50 -15.32 -6.14
CA GLY A 22 3.83 -14.82 -4.80
C GLY A 22 4.41 -13.42 -4.76
N LYS A 23 4.48 -12.69 -5.88
CA LYS A 23 4.96 -11.30 -5.89
C LYS A 23 3.97 -10.42 -5.10
N PRO A 24 4.42 -9.66 -4.09
CA PRO A 24 3.54 -8.78 -3.34
C PRO A 24 3.06 -7.61 -4.20
N LEU A 25 1.79 -7.25 -4.03
CA LEU A 25 1.09 -6.19 -4.74
C LEU A 25 0.34 -5.31 -3.73
N LEU A 26 0.47 -3.99 -3.89
CA LEU A 26 -0.26 -3.04 -3.05
C LEU A 26 -1.63 -2.75 -3.67
N TYR A 27 -2.68 -2.96 -2.90
CA TYR A 27 -4.06 -2.64 -3.26
C TYR A 27 -4.58 -1.52 -2.36
N LEU A 28 -5.04 -0.44 -2.99
CA LEU A 28 -5.63 0.71 -2.31
C LEU A 28 -7.12 0.78 -2.62
N SER A 29 -7.91 1.06 -1.60
CA SER A 29 -9.34 1.34 -1.71
C SER A 29 -9.72 2.52 -0.80
N GLY A 30 -10.98 2.95 -0.88
CA GLY A 30 -11.51 4.03 -0.04
C GLY A 30 -10.60 5.27 -0.01
N ARG A 31 -10.32 5.77 1.19
CA ARG A 31 -9.59 7.02 1.37
C ARG A 31 -8.13 6.96 0.89
N ALA A 32 -7.50 5.79 0.96
CA ALA A 32 -6.12 5.63 0.47
C ALA A 32 -6.03 5.80 -1.05
N LEU A 33 -7.00 5.22 -1.78
CA LEU A 33 -7.06 5.33 -3.24
C LEU A 33 -7.33 6.76 -3.70
N GLU A 34 -8.29 7.44 -3.07
CA GLU A 34 -8.60 8.85 -3.36
C GLU A 34 -7.36 9.74 -3.22
N LEU A 35 -6.62 9.60 -2.12
CA LEU A 35 -5.42 10.39 -1.85
C LEU A 35 -4.29 10.08 -2.85
N ALA A 36 -4.15 8.82 -3.26
CA ALA A 36 -3.18 8.44 -4.29
C ALA A 36 -3.51 9.07 -5.65
N GLN A 37 -4.79 9.07 -6.04
CA GLN A 37 -5.27 9.66 -7.29
C GLN A 37 -5.08 11.18 -7.31
N VAL A 38 -5.41 11.89 -6.21
CA VAL A 38 -5.19 13.34 -6.09
C VAL A 38 -3.71 13.70 -6.24
N GLN A 39 -2.80 12.83 -5.78
CA GLN A 39 -1.35 13.01 -5.92
C GLN A 39 -0.79 12.51 -7.26
N GLY A 40 -1.64 12.00 -8.16
CA GLY A 40 -1.20 11.47 -9.46
C GLY A 40 -0.33 10.21 -9.36
N LEU A 41 -0.44 9.44 -8.26
CA LEU A 41 0.33 8.21 -8.06
C LEU A 41 -0.41 7.03 -8.70
N ALA A 42 0.25 6.34 -9.64
CA ALA A 42 -0.38 5.29 -10.45
C ALA A 42 0.27 3.92 -10.28
N ARG A 43 1.60 3.87 -10.09
CA ARG A 43 2.37 2.62 -9.99
C ARG A 43 3.00 2.48 -8.62
N TRP A 44 2.92 1.27 -8.07
CA TRP A 44 3.46 0.93 -6.76
C TRP A 44 4.39 -0.27 -6.87
N ALA A 45 5.56 -0.19 -6.24
CA ALA A 45 6.40 -1.34 -6.01
C ALA A 45 6.62 -1.51 -4.50
N ILE A 46 6.50 -2.75 -4.04
CA ILE A 46 6.63 -3.12 -2.64
C ILE A 46 7.59 -4.29 -2.51
N SER A 47 8.45 -4.21 -1.50
CA SER A 47 9.28 -5.31 -1.03
C SER A 47 8.95 -5.58 0.44
N LEU A 48 8.80 -6.85 0.80
CA LEU A 48 8.54 -7.30 2.17
C LEU A 48 9.73 -8.10 2.66
N THR A 49 10.13 -7.85 3.91
CA THR A 49 11.13 -8.65 4.61
C THR A 49 10.65 -8.91 6.03
N HIS A 50 10.99 -10.06 6.58
CA HIS A 50 10.71 -10.37 7.97
C HIS A 50 11.86 -11.15 8.58
N GLY A 51 12.04 -10.97 9.88
CA GLY A 51 12.92 -11.75 10.74
C GLY A 51 12.12 -12.45 11.83
N ARG A 52 12.82 -12.93 12.86
CA ARG A 52 12.17 -13.54 14.03
C ARG A 52 11.31 -12.53 14.79
N ASP A 53 11.82 -11.31 14.95
CA ASP A 53 11.26 -10.32 15.88
C ASP A 53 10.66 -9.09 15.17
N TYR A 54 10.78 -9.01 13.84
CA TYR A 54 10.32 -7.85 13.08
C TYR A 54 9.85 -8.20 11.69
N ALA A 55 9.03 -7.32 11.13
CA ALA A 55 8.69 -7.29 9.71
C ALA A 55 8.83 -5.85 9.21
N LEU A 56 9.22 -5.70 7.96
CA LEU A 56 9.40 -4.42 7.29
C LEU A 56 8.87 -4.50 5.86
N ALA A 57 8.28 -3.39 5.42
CA ALA A 57 7.93 -3.16 4.03
C ALA A 57 8.66 -1.91 3.52
N PHE A 58 9.20 -1.99 2.31
CA PHE A 58 9.70 -0.83 1.58
C PHE A 58 8.81 -0.59 0.37
N VAL A 59 8.30 0.63 0.21
CA VAL A 59 7.30 0.98 -0.80
C VAL A 59 7.76 2.21 -1.57
N VAL A 60 7.68 2.13 -2.89
CA VAL A 60 7.86 3.27 -3.79
C VAL A 60 6.62 3.46 -4.65
N ALA A 61 6.27 4.72 -4.89
CA ALA A 61 5.16 5.12 -5.74
C ALA A 61 5.67 5.99 -6.88
N GLN A 62 5.11 5.81 -8.07
CA GLN A 62 5.45 6.58 -9.26
C GLN A 62 4.17 7.06 -9.94
N GLY A 63 4.18 8.33 -10.37
CA GLY A 63 3.14 8.88 -11.23
C GLY A 63 3.35 8.59 -12.71
N ASP A 64 2.36 8.89 -13.53
CA ASP A 64 2.35 8.67 -14.98
C ASP A 64 2.56 9.98 -15.77
N GLN A 65 3.41 10.89 -15.27
CA GLN A 65 3.73 12.14 -15.98
C GLN A 65 4.05 11.93 -17.46
#